data_AF-A0A7Y4UBU2-F1
#
_entry.id   AF-A0A7Y4UBU2-F1
#
_cell.length_a   1.000
_cell.length_b   1.000
_cell.length_c   1.000
_cell.angle_alpha   90.00
_cell.angle_beta   90.00
_cell.angle_gamma   90.00
#
_symmetry.space_group_name_H-M   'P 1'
#
loop_
_entity.id
_entity.type
_entity.pdbx_description
1 polymer ?
#
loop_
_entity_poly.entity_id
_entity_poly.type
_entity_poly.pdbx_seq_one_letter_code
_entity_poly.pdbx_strand_id
1 'polypeptide(L)'
;GQVHAQQGRYPEAVAEIRRCEELKGRDIRGELGRVYALAGQRNEAQKLLAQLLEEAKHKPVSSYNIAQIYAGLGEPEQVLVWLEKAVAERDGNLTDPGLKVDVIFEKLHADPRFADLLRHMGLAN
;
A
#
# COMPACT_ATOMS: atom_id res chain seq x y z
N GLY A 1 11.53 10.42 7.52
CA GLY A 1 10.34 10.02 6.73
C GLY A 1 9.36 9.14 7.50
N GLN A 2 9.79 8.32 8.48
CA GLN A 2 8.91 7.38 9.20
C GLN A 2 8.41 7.85 10.59
N VAL A 3 8.60 9.12 10.97
CA VAL A 3 8.37 9.56 12.37
C VAL A 3 7.00 10.24 12.62
N HIS A 4 6.19 10.52 11.60
CA HIS A 4 4.91 11.24 11.80
C HIS A 4 3.65 10.36 11.87
N ALA A 5 3.75 9.04 11.62
CA ALA A 5 2.58 8.16 11.58
C ALA A 5 1.96 7.85 12.97
N GLN A 6 2.67 8.12 14.08
CA GLN A 6 2.20 7.76 15.43
C GLN A 6 1.49 8.87 16.23
N GLN A 7 1.31 10.08 15.70
CA GLN A 7 0.86 11.23 16.52
C GLN A 7 -0.51 11.82 16.16
N GLY A 8 -1.35 11.13 15.37
CA GLY A 8 -2.69 11.67 15.03
C GLY A 8 -2.66 12.92 14.15
N ARG A 9 -1.48 13.29 13.63
CA ARG A 9 -1.21 14.45 12.76
C ARG A 9 -1.41 14.11 11.30
N TYR A 10 -2.58 13.54 11.02
CA TYR A 10 -2.95 13.09 9.69
C TYR A 10 -3.15 14.23 8.67
N PRO A 11 -3.66 15.43 9.04
CA PRO A 11 -3.75 16.55 8.11
C PRO A 11 -2.38 17.04 7.63
N GLU A 12 -1.38 17.07 8.53
CA GLU A 12 -0.01 17.44 8.18
C GLU A 12 0.65 16.37 7.30
N ALA A 13 0.42 15.08 7.58
CA ALA A 13 0.91 13.98 6.74
C ALA A 13 0.33 14.04 5.31
N VAL A 14 -0.95 14.39 5.15
CA VAL A 14 -1.56 14.60 3.83
C VAL A 14 -0.90 15.77 3.09
N ALA A 15 -0.61 16.87 3.80
CA ALA A 15 0.06 18.03 3.21
C ALA A 15 1.52 17.72 2.80
N GLU A 16 2.25 16.95 3.60
CA GLU A 16 3.62 16.50 3.29
C GLU A 16 3.68 15.52 2.12
N ILE A 17 2.71 14.60 2.01
CA ILE A 17 2.67 13.63 0.90
C ILE A 17 2.30 14.32 -0.41
N ARG A 18 1.35 15.26 -0.41
CA ARG A 18 1.06 16.09 -1.60
C ARG A 18 2.29 16.85 -2.08
N ARG A 19 3.16 17.28 -1.16
CA ARG A 19 4.43 17.93 -1.51
C ARG A 19 5.50 16.95 -2.02
N CYS A 20 5.37 15.66 -1.70
CA CYS A 20 6.27 14.61 -2.17
C CYS A 20 5.92 14.08 -3.56
N GLU A 21 4.69 14.27 -4.08
CA GLU A 21 4.31 13.89 -5.45
C GLU A 21 5.24 14.55 -6.49
N GLU A 22 5.72 15.76 -6.19
CA GLU A 22 6.56 16.54 -7.11
C GLU A 22 8.04 16.10 -7.16
N LEU A 23 8.52 15.28 -6.22
CA LEU A 23 9.96 15.24 -5.90
C LEU A 23 10.76 14.00 -6.31
N LYS A 24 10.15 12.85 -6.70
CA LYS A 24 10.93 11.59 -6.73
C LYS A 24 10.80 10.65 -7.93
N GLY A 25 9.98 10.94 -8.93
CA GLY A 25 9.82 10.04 -10.09
C GLY A 25 9.32 8.62 -9.74
N ARG A 26 8.86 8.42 -8.48
CA ARG A 26 8.24 7.20 -7.97
C ARG A 26 6.74 7.45 -7.83
N ASP A 27 5.92 6.48 -8.17
CA ASP A 27 4.46 6.58 -8.02
C ASP A 27 4.08 6.44 -6.53
N ILE A 28 3.77 7.56 -5.87
CA ILE A 28 3.41 7.58 -4.44
C ILE A 28 1.91 7.45 -4.17
N ARG A 29 1.08 7.15 -5.17
CA ARG A 29 -0.38 7.09 -5.02
C ARG A 29 -0.81 6.01 -4.02
N GLY A 30 -0.07 4.90 -3.93
CA GLY A 30 -0.31 3.87 -2.91
C GLY A 30 -0.13 4.38 -1.48
N GLU A 31 1.00 5.05 -1.23
CA GLU A 31 1.31 5.66 0.07
C GLU A 31 0.31 6.75 0.45
N LEU A 32 -0.07 7.60 -0.52
CA LEU A 32 -1.05 8.67 -0.32
C LEU A 32 -2.43 8.10 0.04
N GLY A 33 -2.94 7.13 -0.72
CA GLY A 33 -4.25 6.54 -0.46
C GLY A 33 -4.29 5.79 0.88
N ARG A 34 -3.19 5.14 1.26
CA ARG A 34 -3.03 4.54 2.59
C ARG A 34 -3.12 5.59 3.69
N VAL A 35 -2.42 6.71 3.55
CA VAL A 35 -2.47 7.79 4.55
C VAL A 35 -3.85 8.43 4.63
N TYR A 36 -4.54 8.64 3.50
CA TYR A 36 -5.94 9.07 3.52
C TYR A 36 -6.82 8.12 4.34
N ALA A 37 -6.66 6.81 4.17
CA ALA A 37 -7.46 5.83 4.90
C ALA A 37 -7.16 5.86 6.41
N LEU A 38 -5.87 5.89 6.79
CA LEU A 38 -5.42 5.98 8.18
C LEU A 38 -5.82 7.32 8.83
N ALA A 39 -5.95 8.39 8.05
CA ALA A 39 -6.43 9.71 8.46
C ALA A 39 -7.93 9.78 8.75
N GLY A 40 -8.68 8.69 8.55
CA GLY A 40 -10.14 8.70 8.55
C GLY A 40 -10.75 9.35 7.30
N GLN A 41 -9.95 9.77 6.32
CA GLN A 41 -10.40 10.30 5.04
C GLN A 41 -10.73 9.15 4.07
N ARG A 42 -11.60 8.23 4.51
CA ARG A 42 -11.94 7.00 3.78
C ARG A 42 -12.44 7.28 2.36
N ASN A 43 -13.22 8.34 2.16
CA ASN A 43 -13.73 8.72 0.84
C ASN A 43 -12.61 9.09 -0.14
N GLU A 44 -11.57 9.79 0.31
CA GLU A 44 -10.44 10.17 -0.55
C GLU A 44 -9.57 8.96 -0.90
N ALA A 45 -9.36 8.06 0.07
CA ALA A 45 -8.70 6.77 -0.17
C ALA A 45 -9.46 5.92 -1.20
N GLN A 46 -10.79 5.82 -1.08
CA GLN A 46 -11.64 5.06 -2.00
C GLN A 46 -11.67 5.68 -3.40
N LYS A 47 -11.68 7.02 -3.52
CA LYS A 47 -11.58 7.70 -4.83
C LYS A 47 -10.27 7.38 -5.53
N LEU A 48 -9.14 7.49 -4.81
CA LEU A 48 -7.82 7.19 -5.38
C LEU A 48 -7.69 5.71 -5.74
N LEU A 49 -8.22 4.81 -4.91
CA LEU A 49 -8.30 3.39 -5.22
C LEU A 49 -9.09 3.12 -6.51
N ALA A 50 -10.30 3.70 -6.62
CA ALA A 50 -11.13 3.54 -7.81
C ALA A 50 -10.43 4.06 -9.08
N GLN A 51 -9.70 5.18 -8.97
CA GLN A 51 -8.89 5.71 -10.05
C GLN A 51 -7.78 4.72 -10.46
N LEU A 52 -7.00 4.18 -9.51
CA LEU A 52 -5.94 3.21 -9.81
C LEU A 52 -6.50 1.93 -10.44
N LEU A 53 -7.65 1.44 -9.96
CA LEU A 53 -8.32 0.26 -10.51
C LEU A 53 -8.83 0.49 -11.93
N GLU A 54 -9.38 1.67 -12.22
CA GLU A 54 -9.82 2.02 -13.58
C GLU A 54 -8.61 2.18 -14.51
N GLU A 55 -7.56 2.87 -14.07
CA GLU A 55 -6.32 3.00 -14.83
C GLU A 55 -5.69 1.64 -15.14
N ALA A 56 -5.71 0.71 -14.18
CA ALA A 56 -5.18 -0.64 -14.35
C ALA A 56 -5.87 -1.47 -15.45
N LYS A 57 -7.08 -1.07 -15.89
CA LYS A 57 -7.76 -1.70 -17.04
C LYS A 57 -7.15 -1.32 -18.39
N HIS A 58 -6.51 -0.16 -18.45
CA HIS A 58 -6.06 0.44 -19.72
C HIS A 58 -4.54 0.59 -19.80
N LYS A 59 -3.85 0.66 -18.65
CA LYS A 59 -2.39 0.79 -18.58
C LYS A 59 -1.83 0.06 -17.36
N PRO A 60 -0.55 -0.35 -17.39
CA PRO A 60 0.11 -0.89 -16.20
C PRO A 60 0.08 0.10 -15.05
N VAL A 61 -0.40 -0.36 -13.89
CA VAL A 61 -0.39 0.35 -12.61
C VAL A 61 0.23 -0.60 -11.59
N SER A 62 0.98 -0.05 -10.64
CA SER A 62 1.58 -0.84 -9.57
C SER A 62 0.49 -1.53 -8.73
N SER A 63 0.49 -2.85 -8.76
CA SER A 63 -0.36 -3.70 -7.93
C SER A 63 -0.04 -3.52 -6.45
N TYR A 64 1.22 -3.23 -6.11
CA TYR A 64 1.62 -2.91 -4.73
C TYR A 64 0.97 -1.61 -4.23
N ASN A 65 0.89 -0.57 -5.08
CA ASN A 65 0.22 0.68 -4.71
C ASN A 65 -1.26 0.44 -4.36
N ILE A 66 -1.94 -0.43 -5.10
CA ILE A 66 -3.34 -0.79 -4.81
C ILE A 66 -3.44 -1.54 -3.48
N ALA A 67 -2.53 -2.49 -3.22
CA ALA A 67 -2.48 -3.23 -1.96
C ALA A 67 -2.31 -2.31 -0.73
N GLN A 68 -1.46 -1.29 -0.83
CA GLN A 68 -1.24 -0.33 0.25
C GLN A 68 -2.52 0.43 0.64
N ILE A 69 -3.35 0.81 -0.34
CA ILE A 69 -4.60 1.53 -0.08
C ILE A 69 -5.61 0.59 0.60
N TYR A 70 -5.77 -0.64 0.11
CA TYR A 70 -6.61 -1.64 0.77
C TYR A 70 -6.18 -1.92 2.22
N ALA A 71 -4.87 -1.94 2.48
CA ALA A 71 -4.34 -2.13 3.82
C ALA A 71 -4.75 -0.97 4.75
N GLY A 72 -4.61 0.28 4.28
CA GLY A 72 -5.10 1.45 5.03
C GLY A 72 -6.62 1.43 5.25
N LEU A 73 -7.39 0.92 4.28
CA LEU A 73 -8.85 0.79 4.37
C LEU A 73 -9.32 -0.36 5.27
N GLY A 74 -8.41 -1.24 5.70
CA GLY A 74 -8.72 -2.38 6.55
C GLY A 74 -9.39 -3.54 5.81
N GLU A 75 -9.05 -3.77 4.55
CA GLU A 75 -9.63 -4.81 3.67
C GLU A 75 -8.61 -5.94 3.40
N PRO A 76 -8.29 -6.79 4.40
CA PRO A 76 -7.13 -7.70 4.36
C PRO A 76 -7.16 -8.72 3.22
N GLU A 77 -8.35 -9.20 2.85
CA GLU A 77 -8.51 -10.13 1.72
C GLU A 77 -8.03 -9.51 0.41
N GLN A 78 -8.35 -8.24 0.17
CA GLN A 78 -7.93 -7.53 -1.03
C GLN A 78 -6.42 -7.26 -0.98
N VAL A 79 -5.86 -6.98 0.20
CA VAL A 79 -4.41 -6.79 0.33
C VAL A 79 -3.66 -8.02 -0.17
N LEU A 80 -4.05 -9.22 0.25
CA LEU A 80 -3.41 -10.47 -0.18
C LEU A 80 -3.48 -10.66 -1.70
N VAL A 81 -4.67 -10.50 -2.29
CA VAL A 81 -4.87 -10.63 -3.74
C VAL A 81 -3.95 -9.69 -4.53
N TRP A 82 -3.84 -8.43 -4.09
CA TRP A 82 -3.01 -7.44 -4.79
C TRP A 82 -1.51 -7.60 -4.52
N LEU A 83 -1.12 -8.13 -3.35
CA LEU A 83 0.27 -8.48 -3.06
C LEU A 83 0.74 -9.69 -3.88
N GLU A 84 -0.07 -10.75 -3.98
CA GLU A 84 0.21 -11.89 -4.86
C GLU A 84 0.41 -11.45 -6.31
N LYS A 85 -0.44 -10.54 -6.78
CA LYS A 85 -0.31 -9.95 -8.11
C LYS A 85 0.99 -9.14 -8.25
N ALA A 86 1.32 -8.30 -7.27
CA ALA A 86 2.56 -7.52 -7.29
C ALA A 86 3.81 -8.40 -7.36
N VAL A 87 3.81 -9.55 -6.65
CA VAL A 87 4.88 -10.56 -6.71
C VAL A 87 4.95 -11.19 -8.11
N ALA A 88 3.81 -11.62 -8.65
CA ALA A 88 3.74 -12.23 -9.98
C ALA A 88 4.24 -11.28 -11.09
N GLU A 89 3.94 -9.99 -10.97
CA GLU A 89 4.33 -8.94 -11.92
C GLU A 89 5.76 -8.42 -11.71
N ARG A 90 6.45 -8.84 -10.64
CA ARG A 90 7.75 -8.27 -10.21
C ARG A 90 7.68 -6.75 -10.10
N ASP A 91 6.61 -6.25 -9.48
CA ASP A 91 6.33 -4.83 -9.34
C ASP A 91 7.51 -4.10 -8.68
N GLY A 92 8.09 -3.11 -9.37
CA GLY A 92 9.26 -2.37 -8.89
C GLY A 92 9.00 -1.51 -7.64
N ASN A 93 7.74 -1.28 -7.28
CA ASN A 93 7.38 -0.60 -6.03
C ASN A 93 7.31 -1.57 -4.83
N LEU A 94 7.21 -2.88 -5.10
CA LEU A 94 7.29 -3.91 -4.07
C LEU A 94 8.75 -4.06 -3.63
N THR A 95 9.13 -3.40 -2.55
CA THR A 95 10.47 -3.52 -1.98
C THR A 95 10.46 -4.49 -0.80
N ASP A 96 11.30 -5.54 -0.89
CA ASP A 96 11.40 -6.65 0.07
C ASP A 96 11.36 -6.29 1.58
N PRO A 97 12.02 -5.21 2.07
CA PRO A 97 11.97 -4.89 3.50
C PRO A 97 10.62 -4.31 3.97
N GLY A 98 9.75 -3.85 3.07
CA GLY A 98 8.47 -3.24 3.42
C GLY A 98 7.44 -4.24 3.94
N LEU A 99 7.32 -5.43 3.34
CA LEU A 99 6.25 -6.37 3.68
C LEU A 99 6.34 -6.93 5.11
N LYS A 100 7.55 -7.16 5.61
CA LYS A 100 7.77 -7.76 6.94
C LYS A 100 7.69 -6.77 8.09
N VAL A 101 8.00 -5.50 7.80
CA VAL A 101 8.23 -4.47 8.83
C VAL A 101 7.10 -3.46 8.86
N ASP A 102 6.30 -3.37 7.80
CA ASP A 102 5.17 -2.45 7.77
C ASP A 102 4.04 -2.99 8.66
N VAL A 103 3.83 -2.29 9.77
CA VAL A 103 2.80 -2.55 10.80
C VAL A 103 1.41 -2.73 10.20
N ILE A 104 1.17 -2.19 8.99
CA ILE A 104 -0.11 -2.34 8.29
C ILE A 104 -0.42 -3.78 7.89
N PHE A 105 0.60 -4.62 7.71
CA PHE A 105 0.44 -6.04 7.36
C PHE A 105 0.42 -6.95 8.59
N GLU A 106 0.53 -6.42 9.81
CA GLU A 106 0.44 -7.24 11.03
C GLU A 106 -0.83 -8.08 11.09
N LYS A 107 -1.95 -7.56 10.57
CA LYS A 107 -3.21 -8.31 10.49
C LYS A 107 -3.13 -9.51 9.53
N LEU A 108 -2.24 -9.45 8.54
CA LEU A 108 -1.99 -10.55 7.60
C LEU A 108 -1.05 -11.60 8.20
N HIS A 109 -0.28 -11.29 9.24
CA HIS A 109 0.64 -12.28 9.85
C HIS A 109 -0.09 -13.48 10.46
N ALA A 110 -1.36 -13.31 10.82
CA ALA A 110 -2.21 -14.39 11.29
C ALA A 110 -2.81 -15.25 10.13
N ASP A 111 -2.71 -14.79 8.88
CA ASP A 111 -3.24 -15.48 7.71
C ASP A 111 -2.19 -16.46 7.13
N PRO A 112 -2.46 -17.77 7.05
CA PRO A 112 -1.55 -18.75 6.46
C PRO A 112 -1.15 -18.41 5.02
N ARG A 113 -2.02 -17.76 4.24
CA ARG A 113 -1.75 -17.36 2.85
C ARG A 113 -0.65 -16.30 2.78
N PHE A 114 -0.57 -15.43 3.79
CA PHE A 114 0.52 -14.46 3.88
C PHE A 114 1.87 -15.13 4.13
N ALA A 115 1.90 -16.16 4.98
CA ALA A 115 3.11 -16.95 5.20
C ALA A 115 3.54 -17.74 3.96
N ASP A 116 2.58 -18.24 3.16
CA ASP A 116 2.86 -18.84 1.85
C ASP A 116 3.42 -17.82 0.85
N LEU A 117 2.83 -16.62 0.79
CA LEU A 117 3.32 -15.53 -0.05
C LEU A 117 4.78 -15.16 0.29
N LEU A 118 5.09 -15.00 1.57
CA LEU A 118 6.46 -14.71 2.02
C LEU A 118 7.43 -15.84 1.65
N ARG A 119 7.00 -17.11 1.73
CA ARG A 119 7.81 -18.26 1.27
C ARG A 119 8.10 -18.18 -0.22
N HIS A 120 7.11 -17.90 -1.05
CA HIS A 120 7.30 -17.76 -2.50
C HIS A 120 8.24 -16.60 -2.87
N MET A 121 8.27 -15.54 -2.07
CA MET A 121 9.20 -14.42 -2.25
C MET A 121 10.63 -14.72 -1.74
N GLY A 122 10.89 -15.89 -1.14
CA GLY A 122 12.17 -16.16 -0.47
C GLY A 122 12.35 -15.36 0.83
N LEU A 123 11.26 -14.84 1.37
CA LEU A 123 11.20 -13.98 2.55
C LEU A 123 10.75 -14.73 3.80
N ALA A 124 10.42 -16.01 3.75
CA ALA A 124 10.22 -16.79 4.96
C ALA A 124 11.56 -17.11 5.62
N ASN A 125 11.68 -16.86 6.94
CA ASN A 125 12.78 -17.37 7.75
C ASN A 125 12.48 -18.79 8.20
#